data_AF-A0A194PT70-F1
#
_entry.id   AF-A0A194PT70-F1
#
_cell.length_a   1.000
_cell.length_b   1.000
_cell.length_c   1.000
_cell.angle_alpha   90.00
_cell.angle_beta   90.00
_cell.angle_gamma   90.00
#
_symmetry.space_group_name_H-M   'P 1'
#
loop_
_entity.id
_entity.type
_entity.pdbx_description
1 polymer ?
#
loop_
_entity_poly.entity_id
_entity_poly.type
_entity_poly.pdbx_seq_one_letter_code
_entity_poly.pdbx_strand_id
1 'polypeptide(L)'
;MFHWWVKGGMSMWRGVLTPYRRRRQFVPDDLKDDKYWARRRKNNMAAKRSRDARRMKENQIALRAGYLEKENMGLRQEVELLKKENHILREKLSKYADV
;
A
#
# COMPACT_ATOMS: atom_id res chain seq x y z
N MET A 1 25.28 -5.04 4.27
CA MET A 1 25.76 -3.63 4.25
C MET A 1 25.09 -2.93 3.09
N PHE A 2 24.38 -1.83 3.41
CA PHE A 2 23.70 -0.94 2.48
C PHE A 2 24.68 -0.40 1.44
N HIS A 3 24.44 -0.69 0.15
CA HIS A 3 25.15 -0.01 -0.93
C HIS A 3 24.39 1.29 -1.25
N TRP A 4 24.91 2.38 -0.71
CA TRP A 4 24.56 3.75 -1.09
C TRP A 4 24.79 3.93 -2.59
N TRP A 5 23.75 4.33 -3.33
CA TRP A 5 23.93 4.87 -4.68
C TRP A 5 23.74 6.38 -4.63
N VAL A 6 24.86 7.08 -4.78
CA VAL A 6 24.97 8.52 -4.85
C VAL A 6 24.79 8.95 -6.32
N LYS A 7 23.85 9.88 -6.51
CA LYS A 7 23.75 10.88 -7.59
C LYS A 7 23.41 10.38 -9.01
N GLY A 8 22.18 10.68 -9.42
CA GLY A 8 21.82 10.91 -10.81
C GLY A 8 20.35 10.65 -11.11
N GLY A 9 19.58 11.71 -11.40
CA GLY A 9 18.32 11.57 -12.13
C GLY A 9 17.04 11.49 -11.29
N MET A 10 16.82 12.46 -10.40
CA MET A 10 15.48 12.66 -9.83
C MET A 10 14.71 13.71 -10.65
N SER A 11 14.28 13.32 -11.84
CA SER A 11 13.22 14.03 -12.54
C SER A 11 12.69 13.16 -13.68
N MET A 12 11.37 12.97 -13.69
CA MET A 12 10.55 12.43 -14.78
C MET A 12 10.08 10.98 -14.61
N TRP A 13 9.11 10.78 -13.71
CA TRP A 13 8.02 9.85 -13.96
C TRP A 13 6.68 10.56 -13.76
N ARG A 14 6.12 10.95 -14.92
CA ARG A 14 4.76 11.46 -15.21
C ARG A 14 4.27 12.73 -14.51
N GLY A 15 4.07 13.75 -15.35
CA GLY A 15 3.47 15.02 -14.98
C GLY A 15 2.09 14.87 -14.36
N VAL A 16 1.95 15.47 -13.19
CA VAL A 16 0.70 16.01 -12.69
C VAL A 16 1.04 17.44 -12.33
N LEU A 17 0.51 18.40 -13.08
CA LEU A 17 0.40 19.78 -12.62
C LEU A 17 -0.13 19.70 -11.19
N THR A 18 0.70 19.94 -10.17
CA THR A 18 0.18 20.07 -8.81
C THR A 18 -0.85 21.19 -8.91
N PRO A 19 -2.16 20.93 -8.71
CA PRO A 19 -3.14 21.98 -8.90
C PRO A 19 -2.75 23.05 -7.91
N TYR A 20 -2.44 24.26 -8.38
CA TYR A 20 -2.17 25.40 -7.53
C TYR A 20 -3.27 25.43 -6.48
N ARG A 21 -2.94 25.05 -5.24
CA ARG A 21 -3.92 24.93 -4.17
C ARG A 21 -4.41 26.34 -3.92
N ARG A 22 -5.62 26.63 -4.39
CA ARG A 22 -6.25 27.94 -4.28
C ARG A 22 -6.09 28.40 -2.83
N ARG A 23 -5.44 29.55 -2.62
CA ARG A 23 -5.20 30.09 -1.27
C ARG A 23 -6.53 30.15 -0.52
N ARG A 24 -6.54 29.66 0.72
CA ARG A 24 -7.73 29.70 1.57
C ARG A 24 -8.08 31.16 1.84
N GLN A 25 -9.18 31.63 1.26
CA GLN A 25 -9.78 32.89 1.64
C GLN A 25 -10.71 32.62 2.82
N PHE A 26 -10.38 33.21 3.97
CA PHE A 26 -11.26 33.20 5.13
C PHE A 26 -12.37 34.22 4.91
N VAL A 27 -13.59 33.85 5.24
CA VAL A 27 -14.71 34.79 5.28
C VAL A 27 -14.65 35.50 6.63
N PRO A 28 -14.53 36.84 6.67
CA PRO A 28 -14.61 37.62 7.92
C PRO A 28 -15.87 37.29 8.70
N ASP A 29 -15.81 37.40 10.02
CA ASP A 29 -16.88 36.94 10.91
C ASP A 29 -18.21 37.66 10.64
N ASP A 30 -18.15 38.95 10.35
CA ASP A 30 -19.29 39.81 10.03
C ASP A 30 -19.97 39.44 8.70
N LEU A 31 -19.31 38.65 7.85
CA LEU A 31 -19.80 38.22 6.54
C LEU A 31 -20.22 36.74 6.51
N LYS A 32 -20.29 36.08 7.67
CA LYS A 32 -20.74 34.69 7.78
C LYS A 32 -22.27 34.60 7.76
N ASP A 33 -22.83 34.61 6.57
CA ASP A 33 -24.26 34.43 6.32
C ASP A 33 -24.72 32.94 6.40
N ASP A 34 -26.04 32.72 6.32
CA ASP A 34 -26.61 31.36 6.31
C ASP A 34 -26.10 30.50 5.15
N LYS A 35 -25.81 31.13 4.01
CA LYS A 35 -25.24 30.46 2.83
C LYS A 35 -23.82 29.97 3.10
N TYR A 36 -22.99 30.73 3.83
CA TYR A 36 -21.69 30.30 4.32
C TYR A 36 -21.85 29.09 5.26
N TRP A 37 -22.75 29.15 6.24
CA TRP A 37 -22.95 28.05 7.18
C TRP A 37 -23.44 26.77 6.51
N ALA A 38 -24.35 26.87 5.54
CA ALA A 38 -24.80 25.74 4.73
C ALA A 38 -23.63 25.08 3.96
N ARG A 39 -22.77 25.89 3.32
CA ARG A 39 -21.56 25.39 2.64
C ARG A 39 -20.59 24.74 3.63
N ARG A 40 -20.39 25.33 4.81
CA ARG A 40 -19.49 24.83 5.85
C ARG A 40 -19.94 23.46 6.36
N ARG A 41 -21.24 23.30 6.65
CA ARG A 41 -21.85 22.02 7.05
C ARG A 41 -21.66 20.95 5.95
N LYS A 42 -21.96 21.29 4.69
CA LYS A 42 -21.76 20.38 3.55
C LYS A 42 -20.30 19.94 3.39
N ASN A 43 -19.35 20.87 3.53
CA ASN A 43 -17.92 20.56 3.45
C ASN A 43 -17.46 19.66 4.61
N ASN A 44 -17.93 19.87 5.84
CA ASN A 44 -17.64 18.99 6.98
C ASN A 44 -18.12 17.56 6.73
N MET A 45 -19.35 17.42 6.22
CA MET A 45 -19.90 16.10 5.86
C MET A 45 -19.07 15.42 4.76
N ALA A 46 -18.70 16.16 3.71
CA ALA A 46 -17.85 15.64 2.64
C ALA A 46 -16.46 15.23 3.16
N ALA A 47 -15.86 16.04 4.04
CA ALA A 47 -14.57 15.74 4.65
C ALA A 47 -14.63 14.48 5.53
N LYS A 48 -15.70 14.30 6.32
CA LYS A 48 -15.92 13.08 7.09
C LYS A 48 -16.04 11.87 6.18
N ARG A 49 -16.91 11.91 5.17
CA ARG A 49 -17.07 10.80 4.19
C ARG A 49 -15.75 10.46 3.49
N SER A 50 -14.97 11.47 3.10
CA SER A 50 -13.66 11.27 2.46
C SER A 50 -12.67 10.58 3.40
N ARG A 51 -12.62 10.99 4.68
CA ARG A 51 -11.78 10.34 5.69
C ARG A 51 -12.20 8.90 5.94
N ASP A 52 -13.50 8.64 6.06
CA ASP A 52 -14.03 7.30 6.30
C ASP A 52 -13.75 6.38 5.09
N ALA A 53 -13.92 6.87 3.87
CA ALA A 53 -13.58 6.15 2.65
C ALA A 53 -12.07 5.81 2.57
N ARG A 54 -11.19 6.77 2.92
CA ARG A 54 -9.75 6.53 2.97
C ARG A 54 -9.41 5.45 4.00
N ARG A 55 -9.95 5.58 5.21
CA ARG A 55 -9.72 4.62 6.30
C ARG A 55 -10.18 3.21 5.91
N MET A 56 -11.35 3.08 5.28
CA MET A 56 -11.83 1.79 4.78
C MET A 56 -10.86 1.18 3.76
N LYS A 57 -10.34 1.98 2.83
CA LYS A 57 -9.35 1.51 1.84
C LYS A 57 -8.04 1.08 2.50
N GLU A 58 -7.53 1.87 3.45
CA GLU A 58 -6.32 1.55 4.22
C GLU A 58 -6.50 0.26 5.01
N ASN A 59 -7.63 0.08 5.68
CA ASN A 59 -7.96 -1.15 6.40
C ASN A 59 -8.03 -2.37 5.46
N GLN A 60 -8.65 -2.23 4.28
CA GLN A 60 -8.69 -3.31 3.29
C GLN A 60 -7.29 -3.71 2.80
N ILE A 61 -6.42 -2.73 2.57
CA ILE A 61 -5.03 -2.98 2.18
C ILE A 61 -4.29 -3.72 3.31
N ALA A 62 -4.44 -3.28 4.56
CA ALA A 62 -3.81 -3.92 5.70
C ALA A 62 -4.26 -5.38 5.88
N LEU A 63 -5.57 -5.63 5.78
CA LEU A 63 -6.12 -7.00 5.84
C LEU A 63 -5.59 -7.88 4.71
N ARG A 64 -5.57 -7.36 3.48
CA ARG A 64 -5.05 -8.10 2.32
C ARG A 64 -3.56 -8.39 2.44
N ALA A 65 -2.77 -7.43 2.93
CA ALA A 65 -1.34 -7.61 3.16
C ALA A 65 -1.09 -8.73 4.18
N GLY A 66 -1.77 -8.69 5.34
CA GLY A 66 -1.63 -9.73 6.36
C GLY A 66 -2.05 -11.13 5.88
N TYR A 67 -3.12 -11.21 5.05
CA TYR A 67 -3.51 -12.47 4.42
C TYR A 67 -2.40 -13.02 3.50
N LEU A 68 -1.89 -12.18 2.60
CA LEU A 68 -0.84 -12.57 1.65
C LEU A 68 0.47 -12.93 2.35
N GLU A 69 0.81 -12.26 3.45
CA GLU A 69 1.99 -12.59 4.27
C GLU A 69 1.86 -14.00 4.88
N LYS A 70 0.68 -14.33 5.42
CA LYS A 70 0.40 -15.66 5.96
C LYS A 70 0.45 -16.74 4.87
N GLU A 71 -0.18 -16.48 3.73
CA GLU A 71 -0.18 -17.41 2.59
C GLU A 71 1.24 -17.65 2.06
N ASN A 72 2.02 -16.59 1.87
CA ASN A 72 3.40 -16.67 1.40
C ASN A 72 4.29 -17.44 2.39
N MET A 73 4.09 -17.26 3.70
CA MET A 73 4.78 -18.03 4.72
C MET A 73 4.44 -19.53 4.62
N GLY A 74 3.16 -19.88 4.46
CA GLY A 74 2.73 -21.26 4.28
C GLY A 74 3.34 -21.91 3.04
N LEU A 75 3.28 -21.23 1.89
CA LEU A 75 3.86 -21.71 0.64
C LEU A 75 5.39 -21.89 0.74
N ARG A 76 6.09 -21.00 1.45
CA ARG A 76 7.54 -21.15 1.69
C ARG A 76 7.87 -22.38 2.52
N GLN A 77 7.06 -22.67 3.54
CA GLN A 77 7.22 -23.87 4.36
C GLN A 77 6.97 -25.14 3.54
N GLU A 78 5.91 -25.16 2.74
CA GLU A 78 5.57 -26.29 1.87
C GLU A 78 6.68 -26.56 0.83
N VAL A 79 7.18 -25.52 0.18
CA VAL A 79 8.29 -25.64 -0.78
C VAL A 79 9.55 -26.18 -0.09
N GLU A 80 9.84 -25.75 1.13
CA GLU A 80 11.00 -26.25 1.88
C GLU A 80 10.87 -27.74 2.22
N LEU A 81 9.67 -28.18 2.63
CA LEU A 81 9.39 -29.59 2.90
C LEU A 81 9.54 -30.45 1.63
N LEU A 82 8.93 -30.02 0.52
CA LEU A 82 9.01 -30.72 -0.76
C LEU A 82 10.43 -30.78 -1.29
N LYS A 83 11.23 -29.72 -1.13
CA LYS A 83 12.65 -29.73 -1.50
C LYS A 83 13.45 -30.75 -0.71
N LYS A 84 13.22 -30.86 0.60
CA LYS A 84 13.88 -31.87 1.45
C LYS A 84 13.50 -33.29 1.04
N GLU A 85 12.21 -33.53 0.82
CA GLU A 85 11.74 -34.83 0.34
C GLU A 85 12.35 -35.18 -1.02
N ASN A 86 12.34 -34.24 -1.96
CA ASN A 86 12.92 -34.45 -3.29
C ASN A 86 14.42 -34.74 -3.22
N HIS A 87 15.14 -34.06 -2.33
CA HIS A 87 16.56 -34.32 -2.08
C HIS A 87 16.79 -35.75 -1.58
N ILE A 88 16.05 -36.18 -0.55
CA ILE A 88 16.14 -37.55 -0.01
C ILE A 88 15.82 -38.59 -1.09
N LEU A 89 14.80 -38.36 -1.92
CA LEU A 89 14.43 -39.27 -3.00
C LEU A 89 15.53 -39.35 -4.07
N ARG A 90 16.15 -38.23 -4.42
CA ARG A 90 17.30 -38.20 -5.35
C ARG A 90 18.49 -38.96 -4.81
N GLU A 91 18.81 -38.80 -3.53
CA GLU A 91 19.89 -39.57 -2.88
C GLU A 91 19.59 -41.07 -2.90
N LYS A 92 18.35 -41.47 -2.60
CA LYS A 92 17.94 -42.89 -2.67
C LYS A 92 18.06 -43.43 -4.09
N LEU A 93 17.60 -42.69 -5.10
CA LEU A 93 17.67 -43.10 -6.51
C LEU A 93 19.12 -43.20 -7.02
N SER A 94 20.01 -42.31 -6.57
CA SER A 94 21.42 -42.34 -6.99
C SER A 94 22.11 -43.68 -6.67
N LYS A 95 21.71 -44.36 -5.58
CA LYS A 95 22.22 -45.68 -5.20
C LYS A 95 21.91 -46.79 -6.20
N TYR A 96 20.94 -46.58 -7.07
CA TYR A 96 20.50 -47.53 -8.10
C TYR A 96 20.91 -47.11 -9.52
N ALA A 97 21.52 -45.93 -9.68
CA ALA A 97 21.93 -45.42 -10.99
C ALA A 97 23.29 -45.97 -11.46
N ASP A 98 24.07 -46.56 -10.55
CA ASP A 98 25.42 -47.10 -10.80
C ASP A 98 25.46 -48.65 -10.92
N VAL A 99 24.31 -49.31 -11.16
CA VAL A 99 24.18 -50.76 -11.46
C VAL A 99 23.73 -50.93 -12.91
#